data_AF-A0A7G9RZJ1-F1
#
_entry.id   AF-A0A7G9RZJ1-F1
#
_cell.length_a   1.000
_cell.length_b   1.000
_cell.length_c   1.000
_cell.angle_alpha   90.00
_cell.angle_beta   90.00
_cell.angle_gamma   90.00
#
_symmetry.space_group_name_H-M   'P 1'
#
loop_
_entity.id
_entity.type
_entity.pdbx_description
1 polymer ?
#
loop_
_entity_poly.entity_id
_entity_poly.type
_entity_poly.pdbx_seq_one_letter_code
_entity_poly.pdbx_strand_id
1 'polypeptide(L)'
;MGTYVSDFFDRVYVMIKLSLMFWVMTLMGGVVLGIGPAFLGIAQLYQEYGWSHRDMNWREIGNLFVSKFKRGNALLFIFATIVCVLLYNLYLSTQIQGIAILFLQFLIATVIVFTIGSYFYAVLIDNNFDIELINLLKLSVISVMGNFFTLIKLMVMLIFIGFITSRYMGLLPFLTWGMLVVALSWVGKPLIAALDEHLG
;
A
#
# COMPACT_ATOMS: atom_id res chain seq x y z
N MET A 1 16.44 -21.88 21.79
CA MET A 1 15.46 -20.81 22.10
C MET A 1 16.00 -19.39 21.86
N GLY A 2 17.31 -19.13 21.92
CA GLY A 2 17.88 -17.78 21.68
C GLY A 2 17.78 -17.23 20.24
N THR A 3 17.71 -18.10 19.22
CA THR A 3 17.65 -17.70 17.80
C THR A 3 16.26 -17.17 17.39
N TYR A 4 15.18 -17.79 17.87
CA TYR A 4 13.82 -17.37 17.51
C TYR A 4 13.43 -16.00 18.10
N VAL A 5 13.94 -15.69 19.29
CA VAL A 5 13.68 -14.40 19.94
C VAL A 5 14.44 -13.29 19.22
N SER A 6 15.71 -13.52 18.87
CA SER A 6 16.50 -12.54 18.11
C SER A 6 15.91 -12.28 16.71
N ASP A 7 15.48 -13.32 16.00
CA ASP A 7 14.79 -13.18 14.71
C ASP A 7 13.51 -12.35 14.80
N PHE A 8 12.72 -12.52 15.88
CA PHE A 8 11.51 -11.73 16.09
C PHE A 8 11.84 -10.25 16.34
N PHE A 9 12.84 -9.97 17.17
CA PHE A 9 13.30 -8.61 17.43
C PHE A 9 13.80 -7.93 16.16
N ASP A 10 14.57 -8.63 15.32
CA ASP A 10 15.08 -8.09 14.05
C ASP A 10 13.93 -7.72 13.10
N ARG A 11 12.88 -8.55 13.02
CA ARG A 11 11.70 -8.26 12.20
C ARG A 11 10.94 -7.03 12.68
N VAL A 12 10.70 -6.92 13.99
CA VAL A 12 10.05 -5.75 14.58
C VAL A 12 10.91 -4.50 14.35
N TYR A 13 12.23 -4.62 14.48
CA TYR A 13 13.15 -3.52 14.25
C TYR A 13 13.10 -3.02 12.80
N VAL A 14 13.05 -3.91 11.81
CA VAL A 14 12.85 -3.53 10.39
C VAL A 14 11.55 -2.76 10.20
N MET A 15 10.44 -3.23 10.77
CA MET A 15 9.15 -2.55 10.66
C MET A 15 9.18 -1.15 11.29
N ILE A 16 9.86 -1.00 12.43
CA ILE A 16 10.04 0.29 13.08
C ILE A 16 10.91 1.22 12.23
N LYS A 17 12.03 0.71 11.71
CA LYS A 17 12.95 1.47 10.85
C LYS A 17 12.26 1.97 9.58
N LEU A 18 11.48 1.13 8.91
CA LEU A 18 10.69 1.53 7.73
C LEU A 18 9.65 2.59 8.06
N SER A 19 8.94 2.45 9.18
CA SER A 19 7.94 3.45 9.59
C SER A 19 8.58 4.79 9.95
N LEU A 20 9.75 4.78 10.61
CA LEU A 20 10.52 6.00 10.87
C LEU A 20 10.98 6.66 9.58
N MET A 21 11.51 5.89 8.63
CA MET A 21 11.89 6.38 7.30
C MET A 21 10.69 7.01 6.58
N PHE A 22 9.52 6.37 6.66
CA PHE A 22 8.28 6.90 6.09
C PHE A 22 7.94 8.28 6.65
N TRP A 23 7.94 8.45 7.98
CA TRP A 23 7.58 9.72 8.59
C TRP A 23 8.58 10.84 8.27
N VAL A 24 9.87 10.55 8.33
CA VAL A 24 10.91 11.54 7.96
C VAL A 24 10.72 12.00 6.53
N MET A 25 10.54 11.06 5.58
CA MET A 25 10.31 11.40 4.18
C MET A 25 8.99 12.13 3.94
N THR A 26 7.94 11.73 4.66
CA THR A 26 6.63 12.39 4.60
C THR A 26 6.73 13.85 5.06
N LEU A 27 7.44 14.10 6.17
CA LEU A 27 7.67 15.45 6.68
C LEU A 27 8.53 16.29 5.71
N MET A 28 9.58 15.70 5.12
CA MET A 28 10.41 16.37 4.11
C MET A 28 9.61 16.75 2.86
N GLY A 29 8.59 15.98 2.49
CA GLY A 29 7.69 16.25 1.37
C GLY A 29 6.54 17.21 1.66
N GLY A 30 6.49 17.88 2.82
CA GLY A 30 5.37 18.77 3.17
C GLY A 30 4.09 18.01 3.53
N VAL A 31 4.23 16.81 4.09
CA VAL A 31 3.17 15.88 4.51
C VAL A 31 2.32 15.36 3.34
N VAL A 32 1.51 16.22 2.72
CA VAL A 32 0.54 15.81 1.69
C VAL A 32 1.24 15.27 0.44
N LEU A 33 2.29 15.96 -0.05
CA LEU A 33 3.09 15.52 -1.19
C LEU A 33 4.18 14.50 -0.81
N GLY A 34 4.32 14.22 0.49
CA GLY A 34 5.32 13.29 1.02
C GLY A 34 4.81 11.86 1.13
N ILE A 35 3.53 11.65 1.45
CA ILE A 35 2.95 10.32 1.73
C ILE A 35 3.15 9.35 0.55
N GLY A 36 2.81 9.79 -0.66
CA GLY A 36 2.86 8.96 -1.87
C GLY A 36 4.27 8.44 -2.18
N PRO A 37 5.26 9.34 -2.39
CA PRO A 37 6.63 8.91 -2.66
C PRO A 37 7.32 8.26 -1.47
N ALA A 38 6.99 8.63 -0.22
CA ALA A 38 7.50 7.94 0.96
C ALA A 38 7.01 6.48 0.99
N PHE A 39 5.73 6.23 0.73
CA PHE A 39 5.17 4.88 0.72
C PHE A 39 5.77 4.00 -0.38
N LEU A 40 5.90 4.52 -1.61
CA LEU A 40 6.60 3.81 -2.69
C LEU A 40 8.06 3.52 -2.32
N GLY A 41 8.77 4.52 -1.78
CA GLY A 41 10.18 4.37 -1.42
C GLY A 41 10.42 3.29 -0.37
N ILE A 42 9.63 3.26 0.71
CA ILE A 42 9.76 2.22 1.74
C ILE A 42 9.34 0.83 1.22
N ALA A 43 8.36 0.77 0.29
CA ALA A 43 7.91 -0.49 -0.29
C ALA A 43 8.99 -1.08 -1.20
N GLN A 44 9.64 -0.25 -2.01
CA GLN A 44 10.76 -0.65 -2.84
C GLN A 44 11.97 -1.05 -1.99
N LEU A 45 12.31 -0.27 -0.95
CA LEU A 45 13.43 -0.58 -0.06
C LEU A 45 13.26 -1.93 0.65
N TYR A 46 12.04 -2.23 1.13
CA TYR A 46 11.77 -3.54 1.73
C TYR A 46 11.80 -4.67 0.70
N GLN A 47 11.37 -4.43 -0.53
CA GLN A 47 11.45 -5.45 -1.58
C GLN A 47 12.90 -5.80 -1.93
N GLU A 48 13.79 -4.82 -1.96
CA GLU A 48 15.20 -4.99 -2.30
C GLU A 48 16.01 -5.67 -1.18
N TYR A 49 15.79 -5.26 0.08
CA TYR A 49 16.58 -5.74 1.21
C TYR A 49 15.86 -6.74 2.13
N GLY A 50 14.54 -6.90 1.99
CA GLY A 50 13.73 -7.79 2.83
C GLY A 50 13.90 -7.50 4.32
N TRP A 51 14.35 -8.50 5.07
CA TRP A 51 14.58 -8.41 6.53
C TRP A 51 16.00 -7.96 6.91
N SER A 52 16.87 -7.68 5.93
CA SER A 52 18.25 -7.28 6.17
C SER A 52 18.33 -5.81 6.58
N HIS A 53 18.13 -5.55 7.88
CA HIS A 53 18.12 -4.22 8.46
C HIS A 53 19.43 -3.42 8.27
N ARG A 54 20.58 -4.09 8.10
CA ARG A 54 21.90 -3.45 7.96
C ARG A 54 22.11 -2.78 6.61
N ASP A 55 21.46 -3.27 5.57
CA ASP A 55 21.68 -2.79 4.21
C ASP A 55 20.77 -1.61 3.87
N MET A 56 19.66 -1.45 4.59
CA MET A 56 18.72 -0.33 4.45
C MET A 56 19.36 1.00 4.88
N ASN A 57 19.72 1.85 3.92
CA ASN A 57 20.41 3.11 4.19
C ASN A 57 19.54 4.36 4.04
N TRP A 58 19.78 5.36 4.89
CA TRP A 58 19.07 6.66 4.83
C TRP A 58 19.29 7.44 3.54
N ARG A 59 20.48 7.31 2.93
CA ARG A 59 20.81 7.94 1.65
C ARG A 59 19.99 7.35 0.51
N GLU A 60 19.79 6.04 0.55
CA GLU A 60 19.09 5.30 -0.49
C GLU A 60 17.61 5.62 -0.49
N ILE A 61 16.95 5.60 0.68
CA ILE A 61 15.55 6.03 0.77
C ILE A 61 15.38 7.49 0.35
N GLY A 62 16.37 8.36 0.60
CA GLY A 62 16.38 9.74 0.10
C GLY A 62 16.43 9.81 -1.42
N ASN A 63 17.31 9.03 -2.06
CA ASN A 63 17.39 8.94 -3.52
C ASN A 63 16.10 8.37 -4.13
N LEU A 64 15.55 7.31 -3.53
CA LEU A 64 14.27 6.73 -3.92
C LEU A 64 13.13 7.75 -3.80
N PHE A 65 13.10 8.51 -2.71
CA PHE A 65 12.08 9.54 -2.48
C PHE A 65 12.10 10.62 -3.57
N VAL A 66 13.28 11.16 -3.92
CA VAL A 66 13.40 12.18 -4.98
C VAL A 66 13.06 11.58 -6.34
N SER A 67 13.56 10.38 -6.65
CA SER A 67 13.30 9.69 -7.91
C SER A 67 11.81 9.40 -8.13
N LYS A 68 11.14 8.89 -7.09
CA LYS A 68 9.72 8.52 -7.13
C LYS A 68 8.79 9.68 -6.79
N PHE A 69 9.29 10.89 -6.52
CA PHE A 69 8.48 12.03 -6.04
C PHE A 69 7.26 12.32 -6.91
N LYS A 70 7.47 12.47 -8.22
CA LYS A 70 6.39 12.75 -9.17
C LYS A 70 5.44 11.56 -9.32
N ARG A 71 6.00 10.36 -9.46
CA ARG A 71 5.26 9.13 -9.76
C ARG A 71 4.42 8.66 -8.57
N GLY A 72 4.97 8.71 -7.36
CA GLY A 72 4.26 8.38 -6.12
C GLY A 72 3.13 9.35 -5.82
N ASN A 73 3.33 10.65 -6.07
CA ASN A 73 2.25 11.62 -5.95
C ASN A 73 1.19 11.40 -7.03
N ALA A 74 1.57 11.17 -8.29
CA ALA A 74 0.60 10.90 -9.35
C ALA A 74 -0.28 9.69 -9.01
N LEU A 75 0.31 8.56 -8.59
CA LEU A 75 -0.45 7.38 -8.18
C LEU A 75 -1.36 7.68 -7.00
N LEU A 76 -0.83 8.29 -5.93
CA LEU A 76 -1.63 8.60 -4.74
C LEU A 76 -2.81 9.52 -5.09
N PHE A 77 -2.58 10.62 -5.82
CA PHE A 77 -3.63 11.58 -6.13
C PHE A 77 -4.67 11.04 -7.10
N ILE A 78 -4.28 10.24 -8.10
CA ILE A 78 -5.23 9.62 -9.04
C ILE A 78 -6.20 8.72 -8.26
N PHE A 79 -5.68 7.77 -7.49
CA PHE A 79 -6.53 6.84 -6.72
C PHE A 79 -7.28 7.55 -5.60
N ALA A 80 -6.66 8.50 -4.89
CA ALA A 80 -7.33 9.27 -3.84
C ALA A 80 -8.48 10.11 -4.40
N THR A 81 -8.31 10.74 -5.56
CA THR A 81 -9.39 11.52 -6.20
C THR A 81 -10.58 10.62 -6.55
N ILE A 82 -10.33 9.43 -7.13
CA ILE A 82 -11.37 8.46 -7.44
C ILE A 82 -12.10 8.02 -6.17
N VAL A 83 -11.37 7.67 -5.12
CA VAL A 83 -11.96 7.27 -3.82
C VAL A 83 -12.76 8.43 -3.20
N CYS A 84 -12.25 9.66 -3.21
CA CYS A 84 -12.97 10.83 -2.70
C CYS A 84 -14.30 11.05 -3.45
N VAL A 85 -14.30 10.93 -4.78
CA VAL A 85 -15.53 11.02 -5.58
C VAL A 85 -16.50 9.90 -5.22
N LEU A 86 -16.03 8.67 -5.06
CA LEU A 86 -16.88 7.53 -4.69
C LEU A 86 -17.45 7.66 -3.27
N LEU A 87 -16.65 8.12 -2.31
CA LEU A 87 -17.10 8.38 -0.94
C LEU A 87 -18.15 9.51 -0.90
N TYR A 88 -17.96 10.56 -1.71
CA TYR A 88 -18.95 11.62 -1.84
C TYR A 88 -20.26 11.09 -2.42
N ASN A 89 -20.20 10.25 -3.46
CA ASN A 89 -21.39 9.58 -4.01
C ASN A 89 -22.05 8.64 -3.00
N LEU A 90 -21.26 7.92 -2.19
CA LEU A 90 -21.78 7.08 -1.12
C LEU A 90 -22.51 7.92 -0.07
N TYR A 91 -21.95 9.07 0.32
CA TYR A 91 -22.58 10.01 1.23
C TYR A 91 -23.87 10.63 0.67
N LEU A 92 -23.91 10.99 -0.62
CA LEU A 92 -25.14 11.46 -1.25
C LEU A 92 -26.21 10.36 -1.28
N SER A 93 -25.81 9.12 -1.52
CA SER A 93 -26.70 7.97 -1.56
C SER A 93 -27.41 7.71 -0.22
N THR A 94 -26.81 8.07 0.93
CA THR A 94 -27.49 7.91 2.24
C THR A 94 -28.62 8.90 2.49
N GLN A 95 -28.70 9.99 1.72
CA GLN A 95 -29.74 11.02 1.87
C GLN A 95 -31.06 10.65 1.19
N ILE A 96 -31.04 9.63 0.33
CA ILE A 96 -32.20 9.21 -0.47
C ILE A 96 -32.82 7.96 0.21
N GLN A 97 -34.16 7.88 0.26
CA GLN A 97 -34.87 6.75 0.85
C GLN A 97 -35.36 5.74 -0.20
N GLY A 98 -35.17 4.44 0.04
CA GLY A 98 -35.58 3.37 -0.87
C GLY A 98 -34.68 2.14 -0.83
N ILE A 99 -35.25 0.94 -1.04
CA ILE A 99 -34.49 -0.32 -0.94
C ILE A 99 -33.47 -0.51 -2.06
N ALA A 100 -33.74 0.05 -3.25
CA ALA A 100 -32.81 0.04 -4.38
C ALA A 100 -31.50 0.81 -4.09
N ILE A 101 -31.54 1.73 -3.14
CA ILE A 101 -30.39 2.55 -2.75
C ILE A 101 -29.41 1.73 -1.91
N LEU A 102 -29.88 0.76 -1.12
CA LEU A 102 -29.00 -0.18 -0.42
C LEU A 102 -28.15 -0.98 -1.43
N PHE A 103 -28.75 -1.40 -2.54
CA PHE A 103 -28.01 -2.08 -3.61
C PHE A 103 -26.96 -1.15 -4.26
N LEU A 104 -27.33 0.12 -4.51
CA LEU A 104 -26.39 1.11 -5.01
C LEU A 104 -25.22 1.37 -4.03
N GLN A 105 -25.50 1.48 -2.73
CA GLN A 105 -24.47 1.65 -1.69
C GLN A 105 -23.52 0.46 -1.65
N PHE A 106 -24.04 -0.76 -1.75
CA PHE A 106 -23.23 -1.98 -1.83
C PHE A 106 -22.32 -1.97 -3.08
N LEU A 107 -22.86 -1.56 -4.23
CA LEU A 107 -22.09 -1.43 -5.47
C LEU A 107 -20.98 -0.38 -5.33
N ILE A 108 -21.28 0.81 -4.82
CA ILE A 108 -20.28 1.87 -4.60
C ILE A 108 -19.21 1.40 -3.62
N ALA A 109 -19.59 0.76 -2.51
CA ALA A 109 -18.65 0.21 -1.54
C ALA A 109 -17.72 -0.83 -2.17
N THR A 110 -18.24 -1.69 -3.04
CA THR A 110 -17.44 -2.68 -3.77
C THR A 110 -16.42 -2.01 -4.70
N VAL A 111 -16.85 -0.97 -5.43
CA VAL A 111 -15.94 -0.20 -6.30
C VAL A 111 -14.84 0.51 -5.48
N ILE A 112 -15.15 1.01 -4.28
CA ILE A 112 -14.14 1.58 -3.37
C ILE A 112 -13.10 0.53 -2.99
N VAL A 113 -13.53 -0.66 -2.57
CA VAL A 113 -12.63 -1.76 -2.22
C VAL A 113 -11.72 -2.13 -3.39
N PHE A 114 -12.27 -2.22 -4.61
CA PHE A 114 -11.50 -2.52 -5.82
C PHE A 114 -10.51 -1.40 -6.16
N THR A 115 -10.91 -0.14 -5.98
CA THR A 115 -10.04 1.02 -6.20
C THR A 115 -8.86 1.02 -5.23
N ILE A 116 -9.11 0.76 -3.95
CA ILE A 116 -8.06 0.65 -2.92
C ILE A 116 -7.12 -0.53 -3.24
N GLY A 117 -7.68 -1.69 -3.60
CA GLY A 117 -6.90 -2.85 -4.02
C GLY A 117 -6.01 -2.56 -5.23
N SER A 118 -6.54 -1.85 -6.23
CA SER A 118 -5.80 -1.46 -7.42
C SER A 118 -4.64 -0.54 -7.09
N TYR A 119 -4.78 0.38 -6.13
CA TYR A 119 -3.65 1.20 -5.66
C TYR A 119 -2.51 0.34 -5.07
N PHE A 120 -2.84 -0.62 -4.21
CA PHE A 120 -1.81 -1.50 -3.63
C PHE A 120 -1.14 -2.40 -4.67
N TYR A 121 -1.90 -2.87 -5.66
CA TYR A 121 -1.34 -3.60 -6.80
C TYR A 121 -0.48 -2.72 -7.69
N ALA A 122 -0.88 -1.47 -7.93
CA ALA A 122 -0.07 -0.49 -8.63
C ALA A 122 1.29 -0.29 -7.93
N VAL A 123 1.31 -0.19 -6.60
CA VAL A 123 2.55 -0.10 -5.80
C VAL A 123 3.42 -1.36 -5.95
N LEU A 124 2.82 -2.56 -5.89
CA LEU A 124 3.56 -3.82 -6.08
C LEU A 124 4.17 -3.92 -7.48
N ILE A 125 3.39 -3.63 -8.51
CA ILE A 125 3.83 -3.69 -9.91
C ILE A 125 4.94 -2.66 -10.15
N ASP A 126 4.81 -1.43 -9.65
CA ASP A 126 5.80 -0.36 -9.81
C ASP A 126 7.19 -0.73 -9.28
N ASN A 127 7.22 -1.53 -8.22
CA ASN A 127 8.46 -1.93 -7.58
C ASN A 127 9.11 -3.15 -8.26
N ASN A 128 8.38 -3.92 -9.08
CA ASN A 128 8.88 -5.12 -9.76
C ASN A 128 9.13 -4.91 -11.25
N PHE A 129 8.42 -3.98 -11.88
CA PHE A 129 8.44 -3.80 -13.34
C PHE A 129 8.60 -2.34 -13.73
N ASP A 130 9.48 -2.07 -14.70
CA ASP A 130 9.61 -0.73 -15.29
C ASP A 130 8.58 -0.53 -16.41
N ILE A 131 7.39 -0.08 -16.01
CA ILE A 131 6.24 0.10 -16.89
C ILE A 131 5.86 1.59 -16.92
N GLU A 132 5.36 2.09 -18.04
CA GLU A 132 4.77 3.43 -18.13
C GLU A 132 3.54 3.58 -17.21
N LEU A 133 3.32 4.78 -16.66
CA LEU A 133 2.26 5.05 -15.68
C LEU A 133 0.86 4.62 -16.16
N ILE A 134 0.51 4.88 -17.43
CA ILE A 134 -0.80 4.53 -17.99
C ILE A 134 -0.99 3.01 -18.05
N ASN A 135 0.06 2.29 -18.46
CA ASN A 135 0.02 0.83 -18.56
C ASN A 135 0.01 0.20 -17.17
N LEU A 136 0.72 0.79 -16.20
CA LEU A 136 0.67 0.38 -14.81
C LEU A 136 -0.74 0.53 -14.21
N LEU A 137 -1.42 1.67 -14.45
CA LEU A 137 -2.79 1.88 -13.98
C LEU A 137 -3.78 0.88 -14.59
N LYS A 138 -3.64 0.58 -15.89
CA LYS A 138 -4.48 -0.43 -16.55
C LYS A 138 -4.20 -1.81 -15.96
N LEU A 139 -2.93 -2.18 -15.84
CA LEU A 139 -2.52 -3.48 -15.33
C LEU A 139 -2.99 -3.65 -13.88
N SER A 140 -2.84 -2.64 -13.03
CA SER A 140 -3.28 -2.71 -11.64
C SER A 140 -4.79 -2.93 -11.51
N VAL A 141 -5.62 -2.38 -12.41
CA VAL A 141 -7.06 -2.62 -12.43
C VAL A 141 -7.37 -4.05 -12.90
N ILE A 142 -6.70 -4.52 -13.96
CA ILE A 142 -6.86 -5.88 -14.48
C ILE A 142 -6.45 -6.91 -13.41
N SER A 143 -5.37 -6.65 -12.68
CA SER A 143 -4.86 -7.52 -11.62
C SER A 143 -5.86 -7.72 -10.48
N VAL A 144 -6.71 -6.73 -10.17
CA VAL A 144 -7.78 -6.87 -9.15
C VAL A 144 -8.79 -7.94 -9.57
N MET A 145 -9.12 -8.02 -10.86
CA MET A 145 -10.01 -9.04 -11.41
C MET A 145 -9.32 -10.40 -11.51
N GLY A 146 -8.07 -10.43 -12.00
CA GLY A 146 -7.31 -11.67 -12.20
C GLY A 146 -6.89 -12.35 -10.89
N ASN A 147 -6.65 -11.59 -9.83
CA ASN A 147 -6.17 -12.08 -8.54
C ASN A 147 -7.11 -11.69 -7.39
N PHE A 148 -8.39 -12.04 -7.52
CA PHE A 148 -9.44 -11.67 -6.56
C PHE A 148 -9.21 -12.24 -5.15
N PHE A 149 -8.69 -13.46 -5.00
CA PHE A 149 -8.39 -14.02 -3.67
C PHE A 149 -7.24 -13.29 -2.98
N THR A 150 -6.25 -12.83 -3.74
CA THR A 150 -5.15 -12.01 -3.23
C THR A 150 -5.68 -10.66 -2.74
N LEU A 151 -6.67 -10.08 -3.44
CA LEU A 151 -7.34 -8.86 -3.01
C LEU A 151 -8.05 -9.05 -1.66
N ILE A 152 -8.81 -10.14 -1.49
CA ILE A 152 -9.48 -10.45 -0.22
C ILE A 152 -8.45 -10.56 0.92
N LYS A 153 -7.36 -11.31 0.70
CA LYS A 153 -6.27 -11.43 1.70
C LYS A 153 -5.68 -10.07 2.06
N LEU A 154 -5.48 -9.21 1.06
CA LEU A 154 -4.97 -7.86 1.26
C LEU A 154 -5.95 -7.04 2.10
N MET A 155 -7.25 -7.05 1.78
CA MET A 155 -8.27 -6.33 2.55
C MET A 155 -8.36 -6.81 3.99
N VAL A 156 -8.37 -8.13 4.22
CA VAL A 156 -8.38 -8.72 5.57
C VAL A 156 -7.14 -8.27 6.35
N MET A 157 -5.97 -8.25 5.72
CA MET A 157 -4.73 -7.84 6.35
C MET A 157 -4.70 -6.34 6.67
N LEU A 158 -5.24 -5.48 5.80
CA LEU A 158 -5.41 -4.06 6.08
C LEU A 158 -6.34 -3.82 7.28
N ILE A 159 -7.48 -4.51 7.33
CA ILE A 159 -8.42 -4.43 8.45
C ILE A 159 -7.76 -4.91 9.74
N PHE A 160 -7.01 -6.02 9.68
CA PHE A 160 -6.31 -6.57 10.84
C PHE A 160 -5.23 -5.62 11.38
N ILE A 161 -4.41 -5.04 10.50
CA ILE A 161 -3.41 -4.03 10.88
C ILE A 161 -4.09 -2.80 11.46
N GLY A 162 -5.15 -2.29 10.82
CA GLY A 162 -5.93 -1.16 11.34
C GLY A 162 -6.54 -1.44 12.71
N PHE A 163 -7.06 -2.65 12.94
CA PHE A 163 -7.62 -3.06 14.22
C PHE A 163 -6.56 -3.14 15.32
N ILE A 164 -5.42 -3.79 15.07
CA ILE A 164 -4.31 -3.84 16.05
C ILE A 164 -3.83 -2.44 16.39
N THR A 165 -3.64 -1.62 15.36
CA THR A 165 -3.02 -0.31 15.52
C THR A 165 -3.96 0.67 16.24
N SER A 166 -5.28 0.59 16.01
CA SER A 166 -6.26 1.40 16.74
C SER A 166 -6.36 1.02 18.22
N ARG A 167 -6.06 -0.24 18.59
CA ARG A 167 -6.04 -0.68 19.99
C ARG A 167 -4.86 -0.12 20.78
N TYR A 168 -3.74 0.13 20.09
CA TYR A 168 -2.50 0.61 20.70
C TYR A 168 -2.06 1.93 20.06
N MET A 169 -2.53 3.05 20.63
CA MET A 169 -2.27 4.39 20.09
C MET A 169 -0.77 4.73 19.94
N GLY A 170 0.09 4.11 20.75
CA GLY A 170 1.55 4.26 20.63
C GLY A 170 2.17 3.52 19.44
N LEU A 171 1.53 2.48 18.89
CA LEU A 171 2.04 1.72 17.73
C LEU A 171 1.74 2.40 16.38
N LEU A 172 0.79 3.34 16.37
CA LEU A 172 0.32 4.05 15.18
C LEU A 172 1.44 4.65 14.32
N PRO A 173 2.31 5.51 14.85
CA PRO A 173 3.36 6.08 14.02
C PRO A 173 4.51 5.09 13.79
N PHE A 174 4.81 4.21 14.75
CA PHE A 174 6.06 3.44 14.72
C PHE A 174 5.97 2.10 14.00
N LEU A 175 4.80 1.50 13.84
CA LEU A 175 4.72 0.13 13.32
C LEU A 175 3.78 -0.01 12.10
N THR A 176 2.78 0.86 11.96
CA THR A 176 1.73 0.73 10.93
C THR A 176 2.29 0.63 9.52
N TRP A 177 3.13 1.58 9.11
CA TRP A 177 3.62 1.66 7.74
C TRP A 177 4.59 0.52 7.40
N GLY A 178 5.46 0.15 8.33
CA GLY A 178 6.34 -1.02 8.20
C GLY A 178 5.55 -2.33 8.11
N MET A 179 4.52 -2.50 8.96
CA MET A 179 3.62 -3.67 8.87
C MET A 179 2.88 -3.71 7.53
N LEU A 180 2.39 -2.57 7.05
CA LEU A 180 1.69 -2.48 5.76
C LEU A 180 2.58 -2.89 4.60
N VAL A 181 3.84 -2.45 4.56
CA VAL A 181 4.78 -2.84 3.51
C VAL A 181 5.12 -4.32 3.55
N VAL A 182 5.42 -4.86 4.74
CA VAL A 182 5.69 -6.29 4.92
C VAL A 182 4.48 -7.12 4.51
N ALA A 183 3.29 -6.72 4.95
CA ALA A 183 2.02 -7.33 4.57
C ALA A 183 1.81 -7.35 3.06
N LEU A 184 1.99 -6.19 2.44
CA LEU A 184 1.82 -5.99 1.00
C LEU A 184 2.75 -6.90 0.21
N SER A 185 4.03 -6.93 0.57
CA SER A 185 5.02 -7.79 -0.09
C SER A 185 4.72 -9.28 0.07
N TRP A 186 4.21 -9.71 1.22
CA TRP A 186 3.91 -11.13 1.48
C TRP A 186 2.67 -11.60 0.73
N VAL A 187 1.61 -10.78 0.74
CA VAL A 187 0.37 -11.05 0.00
C VAL A 187 0.57 -10.88 -1.51
N GLY A 188 1.49 -9.99 -1.92
CA GLY A 188 1.76 -9.68 -3.32
C GLY A 188 2.55 -10.73 -4.09
N LYS A 189 3.27 -11.65 -3.42
CA LYS A 189 4.07 -12.72 -4.06
C LYS A 189 3.32 -13.50 -5.17
N PRO A 190 2.10 -14.05 -4.93
CA PRO A 190 1.37 -14.77 -5.97
C PRO A 190 0.98 -13.90 -7.16
N LEU A 191 0.71 -12.61 -6.93
CA LEU A 191 0.40 -11.66 -8.01
C LEU A 191 1.63 -11.43 -8.88
N ILE A 192 2.79 -11.19 -8.27
CA ILE A 192 4.05 -10.96 -9.01
C ILE A 192 4.40 -12.20 -9.84
N ALA A 193 4.33 -13.40 -9.24
CA ALA A 193 4.61 -14.65 -9.95
C ALA A 193 3.69 -14.87 -11.17
N ALA A 194 2.38 -14.55 -11.04
CA ALA A 194 1.44 -14.64 -12.15
C ALA A 194 1.72 -13.61 -13.26
N LEU A 195 2.24 -12.43 -12.91
CA LEU A 195 2.59 -11.41 -13.89
C LEU A 195 3.90 -11.74 -14.61
N ASP A 196 4.90 -12.28 -13.91
CA ASP A 196 6.17 -12.73 -14.49
C ASP A 196 5.94 -13.82 -15.55
N GLU A 197 5.04 -14.78 -15.30
CA GLU A 197 4.72 -15.86 -16.25
C GLU A 197 4.04 -15.38 -17.54
N HIS A 198 3.40 -14.21 -17.51
CA HIS A 198 2.69 -13.64 -18.66
C HIS A 198 3.44 -12.51 -19.37
N LEU A 199 4.45 -11.92 -18.72
CA LEU A 199 5.26 -10.82 -19.26
C LEU A 199 6.69 -11.22 -19.64
N GLY A 200 7.18 -12.39 -19.20
CA GLY A 200 8.45 -13.00 -19.62
C GLY A 200 8.30 -13.93 -20.82
#